data_AF-A0A416FDM3-F1
#
_entry.id   AF-A0A416FDM3-F1
#
_cell.length_a   1.000
_cell.length_b   1.000
_cell.length_c   1.000
_cell.angle_alpha   90.00
_cell.angle_beta   90.00
_cell.angle_gamma   90.00
#
_symmetry.space_group_name_H-M   'P 1'
#
loop_
_entity.id
_entity.type
_entity.pdbx_description
1 polymer ?
#
loop_
_entity_poly.entity_id
_entity_poly.type
_entity_poly.pdbx_seq_one_letter_code
_entity_poly.pdbx_strand_id
1 'polypeptide(L)'
;MIIKGDKIKLVQKLGNFDKVGDVFTVTGVDSGVISFNCSYGTGCMTYDEFKKYFEKVENPVIAKRTWTKWKLKTVTFLNPFNGISCAIDVQMRENGKKVQVRFDHLRAEASCYKDDKFDVSKGFDLAKRRLVIKLLDNEVKEYAKGF
;
A
#
# COMPACT_ATOMS: atom_id res chain seq x y z
N MET A 1 -12.23 5.19 -18.41
CA MET A 1 -13.50 4.47 -18.17
C MET A 1 -13.86 4.60 -16.69
N ILE A 2 -15.09 4.99 -16.38
CA ILE A 2 -15.59 5.17 -15.00
C ILE A 2 -16.49 4.00 -14.66
N ILE A 3 -16.30 3.42 -13.48
CA ILE A 3 -17.12 2.31 -12.99
C ILE A 3 -17.65 2.62 -11.59
N LYS A 4 -18.69 1.89 -11.17
CA LYS A 4 -19.20 1.94 -9.80
C LYS A 4 -18.07 1.68 -8.80
N GLY A 5 -17.93 2.57 -7.82
CA GLY A 5 -16.88 2.54 -6.79
C GLY A 5 -15.67 3.43 -7.08
N ASP A 6 -15.55 4.00 -8.28
CA ASP A 6 -14.53 5.00 -8.58
C ASP A 6 -14.72 6.26 -7.72
N LYS A 7 -13.62 6.95 -7.43
CA LYS A 7 -13.66 8.28 -6.80
C LYS A 7 -13.42 9.35 -7.84
N ILE A 8 -14.20 10.41 -7.77
CA ILE A 8 -14.11 11.56 -8.67
C ILE A 8 -13.95 12.81 -7.82
N LYS A 9 -13.16 13.77 -8.27
CA LYS A 9 -12.87 15.01 -7.54
C LYS A 9 -13.40 16.19 -8.32
N LEU A 10 -14.08 17.08 -7.62
CA LEU A 10 -14.64 18.29 -8.21
C LEU A 10 -13.50 19.29 -8.50
N VAL A 11 -13.34 19.66 -9.76
CA VAL A 11 -12.34 20.65 -10.21
C VAL A 11 -12.96 22.03 -10.45
N GLN A 12 -14.27 22.08 -10.68
CA GLN A 12 -15.00 23.31 -10.94
C GLN A 12 -16.36 23.27 -10.23
N LYS A 13 -16.79 24.41 -9.68
CA LYS A 13 -18.09 24.53 -8.98
C LYS A 13 -19.23 24.06 -9.89
N LEU A 14 -20.14 23.25 -9.34
CA LEU A 14 -21.29 22.71 -10.05
C LEU A 14 -22.54 22.80 -9.18
N GLY A 15 -23.43 23.74 -9.48
CA GLY A 15 -24.69 23.93 -8.73
C GLY A 15 -24.44 24.07 -7.23
N ASN A 16 -25.10 23.22 -6.44
CA ASN A 16 -24.97 23.18 -4.97
C ASN A 16 -23.66 22.53 -4.48
N PHE A 17 -22.82 22.01 -5.39
CA PHE A 17 -21.48 21.53 -5.10
C PHE A 17 -20.47 22.66 -5.33
N ASP A 18 -20.23 23.47 -4.30
CA ASP A 18 -19.37 24.65 -4.35
C ASP A 18 -17.96 24.42 -3.79
N LYS A 19 -17.74 23.29 -3.13
CA LYS A 19 -16.47 22.87 -2.53
C LYS A 19 -15.55 22.20 -3.55
N VAL A 20 -14.84 23.01 -4.33
CA VAL A 20 -13.81 22.54 -5.25
C VAL A 20 -12.72 21.79 -4.47
N GLY A 21 -12.39 20.59 -4.93
CA GLY A 21 -11.45 19.68 -4.26
C GLY A 21 -12.13 18.51 -3.54
N ASP A 22 -13.45 18.55 -3.33
CA ASP A 22 -14.19 17.46 -2.70
C ASP A 22 -14.18 16.19 -3.54
N VAL A 23 -14.18 15.06 -2.85
CA VAL A 23 -14.14 13.72 -3.44
C VAL A 23 -15.48 13.02 -3.28
N PHE A 24 -16.02 12.56 -4.40
CA PHE A 24 -17.30 11.89 -4.53
C PHE A 24 -17.08 10.43 -4.92
N THR A 25 -18.00 9.55 -4.53
CA THR A 25 -17.94 8.12 -4.87
C THR A 25 -19.00 7.81 -5.91
N VAL A 26 -18.60 7.16 -7.01
CA VAL A 26 -19.51 6.76 -8.08
C VAL A 26 -20.36 5.57 -7.60
N THR A 27 -21.68 5.71 -7.63
CA THR A 27 -22.64 4.71 -7.18
C THR A 27 -23.21 3.87 -8.32
N GLY A 28 -23.13 4.35 -9.57
CA GLY A 28 -23.60 3.65 -10.76
C GLY A 28 -23.21 4.35 -12.05
N VAL A 29 -23.14 3.60 -13.15
CA VAL A 29 -22.95 4.14 -14.50
C VAL A 29 -23.87 3.37 -15.43
N ASP A 30 -24.97 4.00 -15.84
CA ASP A 30 -26.02 3.38 -16.65
C ASP A 30 -26.28 4.24 -17.89
N SER A 31 -26.20 3.64 -19.08
CA SER A 31 -26.50 4.29 -20.37
C SER A 31 -25.87 5.68 -20.58
N GLY A 32 -24.65 5.89 -20.09
CA GLY A 32 -23.91 7.15 -20.24
C GLY A 32 -24.17 8.20 -19.14
N VAL A 33 -25.00 7.87 -18.16
CA VAL A 33 -25.23 8.69 -16.94
C VAL A 33 -24.42 8.10 -15.79
N ILE A 34 -23.67 8.96 -15.11
CA ILE A 34 -22.84 8.65 -13.93
C ILE A 34 -23.60 9.15 -12.70
N SER A 35 -23.93 8.24 -11.80
CA SER A 35 -24.50 8.54 -10.48
C SER A 35 -23.40 8.52 -9.43
N PHE A 36 -23.41 9.48 -8.51
CA PHE A 36 -22.39 9.63 -7.48
C PHE A 36 -22.98 10.16 -6.17
N ASN A 37 -22.28 9.90 -5.05
CA ASN A 37 -22.67 10.37 -3.73
C ASN A 37 -21.48 11.01 -2.98
N CYS A 38 -21.81 11.86 -2.02
CA CYS A 38 -20.90 12.43 -1.03
C CYS A 38 -21.59 12.52 0.34
N SER A 39 -20.87 13.03 1.34
CA SER A 39 -21.37 13.16 2.71
C SER A 39 -22.57 14.11 2.86
N TYR A 40 -22.81 14.99 1.88
CA TYR A 40 -23.84 16.03 1.95
C TYR A 40 -24.80 16.04 0.75
N GLY A 41 -24.74 15.04 -0.12
CA GLY A 41 -25.65 14.96 -1.25
C GLY A 41 -25.35 13.84 -2.25
N THR A 42 -26.33 13.59 -3.11
CA THR A 42 -26.25 12.68 -4.26
C THR A 42 -26.47 13.47 -5.54
N GLY A 43 -25.83 13.04 -6.62
CA GLY A 43 -25.99 13.65 -7.93
C GLY A 43 -25.90 12.63 -9.05
N CYS A 44 -26.39 13.01 -10.22
CA CYS A 44 -26.18 12.31 -11.47
C CYS A 44 -25.76 13.31 -12.54
N MET A 45 -24.93 12.87 -13.47
CA MET A 45 -24.47 13.70 -14.58
C MET A 45 -24.14 12.85 -15.81
N THR A 46 -24.05 13.47 -16.96
CA THR A 46 -23.56 12.82 -18.18
C THR A 46 -22.03 12.76 -18.22
N TYR A 47 -21.46 11.91 -19.07
CA TYR A 47 -20.01 11.86 -19.29
C TYR A 47 -19.41 13.21 -19.77
N ASP A 48 -20.18 14.01 -20.50
CA ASP A 48 -19.72 15.31 -21.00
C ASP A 48 -19.66 16.37 -19.89
N GLU A 49 -20.60 16.32 -18.95
CA GLU A 49 -20.55 17.14 -17.73
C GLU A 49 -19.44 16.69 -16.80
N PHE A 50 -19.23 15.37 -16.67
CA PHE A 50 -18.12 14.84 -15.89
C PHE A 50 -16.79 15.42 -16.34
N LYS A 51 -16.49 15.43 -17.64
CA LYS A 51 -15.23 15.97 -18.18
C LYS A 51 -15.03 17.47 -17.91
N LYS A 52 -16.11 18.22 -17.69
CA LYS A 52 -16.05 19.67 -17.44
C LYS A 52 -15.81 19.97 -15.96
N TYR A 53 -16.51 19.27 -15.07
CA TYR A 53 -16.56 19.64 -13.65
C TYR A 53 -15.75 18.73 -12.73
N PHE A 54 -15.37 17.53 -13.21
CA PHE A 54 -14.71 16.53 -12.40
C PHE A 54 -13.45 15.97 -13.06
N GLU A 55 -12.47 15.64 -12.23
CA GLU A 55 -11.36 14.78 -12.60
C GLU A 55 -11.57 13.40 -11.97
N LYS A 56 -11.24 12.34 -12.71
CA LYS A 56 -11.17 11.01 -12.10
C LYS A 56 -10.04 11.07 -11.10
N VAL A 57 -10.33 10.84 -9.82
CA VAL A 57 -9.26 10.57 -8.87
C VAL A 57 -8.73 9.22 -9.31
N GLU A 58 -7.57 9.24 -9.95
CA GLU A 58 -6.71 8.08 -9.96
C GLU A 58 -6.34 7.82 -8.50
N ASN A 59 -7.25 7.18 -7.77
CA ASN A 59 -6.84 6.36 -6.67
C ASN A 59 -5.83 5.42 -7.32
N PRO A 60 -4.55 5.42 -6.91
CA PRO A 60 -3.62 4.41 -7.37
C PRO A 60 -4.12 3.11 -6.77
N VAL A 61 -5.09 2.52 -7.46
CA VAL A 61 -5.66 1.20 -7.30
C VAL A 61 -5.40 0.71 -5.89
N ILE A 62 -6.28 1.07 -4.95
CA ILE A 62 -6.55 0.15 -3.85
C ILE A 62 -7.35 -1.02 -4.46
N ALA A 63 -6.82 -1.67 -5.51
CA ALA A 63 -6.99 -3.11 -5.58
C ALA A 63 -6.50 -3.57 -4.22
N LYS A 64 -7.32 -4.32 -3.50
CA LYS A 64 -6.83 -5.11 -2.37
C LYS A 64 -5.64 -5.89 -2.92
N ARG A 65 -4.44 -5.38 -2.69
CA ARG A 65 -3.23 -5.88 -3.33
C ARG A 65 -3.06 -7.29 -2.78
N THR A 66 -3.36 -8.28 -3.61
CA THR A 66 -3.31 -9.68 -3.21
C THR A 66 -1.87 -10.00 -2.89
N TRP A 67 -1.65 -10.47 -1.66
CA TRP A 67 -0.33 -10.95 -1.28
C TRP A 67 0.00 -12.21 -2.08
N THR A 68 1.24 -12.29 -2.55
CA THR A 68 1.77 -13.56 -3.06
C THR A 68 1.85 -14.59 -1.94
N LYS A 69 1.90 -15.87 -2.33
CA LYS A 69 2.23 -16.96 -1.39
C LYS A 69 3.61 -16.69 -0.77
N TRP A 70 3.78 -17.10 0.48
CA TRP A 70 5.08 -17.09 1.13
C TRP A 70 6.07 -17.95 0.36
N LYS A 71 7.27 -17.42 0.14
CA LYS A 71 8.41 -18.09 -0.50
C LYS A 71 9.56 -18.15 0.47
N LEU A 72 10.25 -19.29 0.54
CA LEU A 72 11.45 -19.44 1.35
C LEU A 72 12.63 -18.73 0.69
N LYS A 73 13.44 -18.04 1.49
CA LYS A 73 14.66 -17.34 1.08
C LYS A 73 15.69 -17.43 2.19
N THR A 74 16.94 -17.73 1.84
CA THR A 74 18.05 -17.66 2.79
C THR A 74 18.58 -16.23 2.87
N VAL A 75 18.74 -15.72 4.08
CA VAL A 75 19.33 -14.41 4.38
C VAL A 75 20.61 -14.63 5.19
N THR A 76 21.71 -14.08 4.69
CA THR A 76 22.99 -14.07 5.40
C THR A 76 23.27 -12.69 5.99
N PHE A 77 23.85 -12.65 7.18
CA PHE A 77 24.29 -11.42 7.84
C PHE A 77 25.46 -11.69 8.79
N LEU A 78 26.28 -10.67 9.04
CA LEU A 78 27.33 -10.72 10.05
C LEU A 78 26.73 -10.38 11.42
N ASN A 79 26.85 -11.27 12.41
CA ASN A 79 26.43 -10.95 13.77
C ASN A 79 27.47 -9.99 14.40
N PRO A 80 27.06 -8.76 14.81
CA PRO A 80 27.98 -7.75 15.31
C PRO A 80 28.55 -8.07 16.70
N PHE A 81 27.96 -9.02 17.45
CA PHE A 81 28.38 -9.34 18.82
C PHE A 81 29.54 -10.34 18.87
N ASN A 82 29.67 -11.21 17.87
CA ASN A 82 30.68 -12.26 17.82
C ASN A 82 31.47 -12.33 16.50
N GLY A 83 31.12 -11.51 15.50
CA GLY A 83 31.78 -11.50 14.19
C GLY A 83 31.50 -12.73 13.33
N ILE A 84 30.53 -13.57 13.70
CA ILE A 84 30.20 -14.80 12.97
C ILE A 84 29.20 -14.50 11.86
N SER A 85 29.43 -15.08 10.68
CA SER A 85 28.45 -15.05 9.60
C SER A 85 27.30 -16.00 9.91
N CYS A 86 26.09 -15.47 10.03
CA CYS A 86 24.86 -16.23 10.25
C CYS A 86 24.08 -16.38 8.96
N ALA A 87 23.42 -17.52 8.78
CA ALA A 87 22.46 -17.77 7.70
C ALA A 87 21.14 -18.23 8.31
N ILE A 88 20.04 -17.59 7.92
CA ILE A 88 18.69 -17.92 8.37
C ILE A 88 17.74 -18.08 7.18
N ASP A 89 16.83 -19.05 7.26
CA ASP A 89 15.79 -19.24 6.26
C ASP A 89 14.54 -18.45 6.64
N VAL A 90 14.24 -17.43 5.85
CA VAL A 90 13.11 -16.52 6.06
C VAL A 90 12.00 -16.81 5.04
N GLN A 91 10.77 -16.48 5.41
CA GLN A 91 9.65 -16.48 4.49
C GLN A 91 9.40 -15.05 3.99
N MET A 92 9.31 -14.89 2.67
CA MET A 92 9.07 -13.62 1.99
C MET A 92 7.74 -13.66 1.21
N ARG A 93 7.01 -12.55 1.20
CA ARG A 93 5.92 -12.29 0.25
C ARG A 93 5.88 -10.82 -0.16
N GLU A 94 5.14 -10.52 -1.22
CA GLU A 94 4.96 -9.16 -1.72
C GLU A 94 3.55 -8.94 -2.28
N ASN A 95 3.18 -7.68 -2.52
CA ASN A 95 1.87 -7.33 -3.06
C ASN A 95 1.90 -6.22 -4.12
N GLY A 96 3.04 -6.00 -4.78
CA GLY A 96 3.22 -4.91 -5.75
C GLY A 96 3.41 -3.53 -5.11
N LYS A 97 3.36 -3.40 -3.77
CA LYS A 97 3.70 -2.17 -3.01
C LYS A 97 4.73 -2.42 -1.92
N LYS A 98 4.49 -3.51 -1.21
CA LYS A 98 5.17 -3.87 0.02
C LYS A 98 5.85 -5.21 -0.17
N VAL A 99 6.97 -5.36 0.50
CA VAL A 99 7.62 -6.64 0.74
C VAL A 99 7.55 -6.93 2.22
N GLN A 100 7.16 -8.15 2.58
CA GLN A 100 7.16 -8.66 3.94
C GLN A 100 8.12 -9.83 4.05
N VAL A 101 8.86 -9.87 5.14
CA VAL A 101 9.69 -11.02 5.54
C VAL A 101 9.39 -11.39 6.98
N ARG A 102 9.41 -12.69 7.27
CA ARG A 102 9.25 -13.22 8.62
C ARG A 102 10.20 -14.39 8.89
N PHE A 103 10.59 -14.52 10.13
CA PHE A 103 11.37 -15.61 10.68
C PHE A 103 10.86 -15.86 12.10
N ASP A 104 10.43 -17.09 12.38
CA ASP A 104 9.75 -17.44 13.62
C ASP A 104 8.59 -16.46 13.95
N HIS A 105 8.57 -15.86 15.15
CA HIS A 105 7.60 -14.86 15.58
C HIS A 105 7.92 -13.43 15.09
N LEU A 106 9.11 -13.21 14.51
CA LEU A 106 9.55 -11.90 14.06
C LEU A 106 9.08 -11.61 12.63
N ARG A 107 8.69 -10.36 12.39
CA ARG A 107 8.25 -9.88 11.08
C ARG A 107 8.76 -8.47 10.81
N ALA A 108 9.20 -8.23 9.58
CA ALA A 108 9.55 -6.91 9.08
C ALA A 108 8.96 -6.67 7.69
N GLU A 109 8.84 -5.40 7.32
CA GLU A 109 8.31 -5.01 6.03
C GLU A 109 9.01 -3.77 5.46
N ALA A 110 8.93 -3.64 4.14
CA ALA A 110 9.31 -2.46 3.38
C ALA A 110 8.15 -2.06 2.48
N SER A 111 8.00 -0.77 2.23
CA SER A 111 6.99 -0.20 1.34
C SER A 111 7.67 0.81 0.43
N CYS A 112 7.40 0.76 -0.86
CA CYS A 112 7.83 1.81 -1.78
C CYS A 112 7.05 3.11 -1.49
N TYR A 113 7.68 4.25 -1.74
CA TYR A 113 6.99 5.54 -1.73
C TYR A 113 5.93 5.57 -2.84
N LYS A 114 4.96 6.47 -2.72
CA LYS A 114 3.79 6.52 -3.62
C LYS A 114 4.16 6.74 -5.09
N ASP A 115 5.24 7.48 -5.34
CA ASP A 115 5.68 7.88 -6.67
C ASP A 115 6.84 7.00 -7.20
N ASP A 116 7.33 6.07 -6.37
CA ASP A 116 8.41 5.17 -6.75
C ASP A 116 7.89 3.98 -7.57
N LYS A 117 8.66 3.59 -8.58
CA LYS A 117 8.47 2.29 -9.23
C LYS A 117 8.75 1.17 -8.22
N PHE A 118 7.76 0.31 -8.00
CA PHE A 118 7.91 -0.82 -7.08
C PHE A 118 9.05 -1.75 -7.51
N ASP A 119 9.96 -2.00 -6.57
CA ASP A 119 11.12 -2.88 -6.75
C ASP A 119 11.15 -3.91 -5.63
N VAL A 120 10.87 -5.16 -6.00
CA VAL A 120 10.83 -6.30 -5.07
C VAL A 120 12.19 -6.54 -4.44
N SER A 121 13.28 -6.36 -5.18
CA SER A 121 14.64 -6.61 -4.70
C SER A 121 15.04 -5.59 -3.64
N LYS A 122 14.87 -4.30 -3.93
CA LYS A 122 15.11 -3.22 -2.95
C LYS A 122 14.20 -3.35 -1.72
N GLY A 123 12.93 -3.68 -1.94
CA GLY A 123 11.98 -3.93 -0.86
C GLY A 123 12.41 -5.10 0.03
N PHE A 124 12.83 -6.21 -0.56
CA PHE A 124 13.36 -7.36 0.17
C PHE A 124 14.63 -7.00 0.95
N ASP A 125 15.54 -6.25 0.34
CA ASP A 125 16.80 -5.84 0.97
C ASP A 125 16.61 -4.91 2.17
N LEU A 126 15.62 -4.01 2.12
CA LEU A 126 15.29 -3.19 3.28
C LEU A 126 14.57 -4.00 4.36
N ALA A 127 13.62 -4.85 3.95
CA ALA A 127 12.85 -5.64 4.90
C ALA A 127 13.72 -6.69 5.61
N LYS A 128 14.69 -7.32 4.93
CA LYS A 128 15.64 -8.26 5.53
C LYS A 128 16.54 -7.57 6.57
N ARG A 129 17.05 -6.37 6.29
CA ARG A 129 17.87 -5.60 7.24
C ARG A 129 17.08 -5.25 8.51
N ARG A 130 15.82 -4.83 8.34
CA ARG A 130 14.91 -4.58 9.47
C ARG A 130 14.61 -5.85 10.28
N LEU A 131 14.52 -7.01 9.63
CA LEU A 131 14.32 -8.28 10.33
C LEU A 131 15.56 -8.66 11.16
N VAL A 132 16.77 -8.52 10.59
CA VAL A 132 18.03 -8.78 11.30
C VAL A 132 18.17 -7.89 12.53
N ILE A 133 17.86 -6.59 12.42
CA ILE A 133 17.88 -5.68 13.57
C ILE A 133 16.95 -6.18 14.69
N LYS A 134 15.74 -6.64 14.36
CA LYS A 134 14.81 -7.20 15.35
C LYS A 134 15.30 -8.48 16.00
N LEU A 135 15.99 -9.33 15.22
CA LEU A 135 16.58 -10.56 15.74
C LEU A 135 17.68 -10.25 16.76
N LEU A 136 18.58 -9.32 16.43
CA LEU A 136 19.65 -8.88 17.32
C LEU A 136 19.11 -8.15 18.56
N ASP A 137 18.08 -7.30 18.41
CA ASP A 137 17.39 -6.66 19.53
C ASP A 137 16.76 -7.69 20.48
N ASN A 138 16.21 -8.78 19.94
CA ASN A 138 15.69 -9.86 20.76
C ASN A 138 16.80 -10.63 21.49
N GLU A 139 17.93 -10.90 20.83
CA GLU A 139 19.12 -11.51 21.46
C GLU A 139 19.62 -10.67 22.64
N VAL A 140 19.72 -9.34 22.47
CA VAL A 140 20.10 -8.41 23.55
C VAL A 140 19.11 -8.46 24.71
N LYS A 141 17.81 -8.49 24.41
CA LYS A 141 16.76 -8.56 25.44
C LYS A 141 16.80 -9.86 26.22
N GLU A 142 17.01 -11.00 25.56
CA GLU A 142 17.15 -12.29 26.25
C GLU A 142 18.42 -12.32 27.10
N TYR A 143 19.55 -11.81 26.59
CA TYR A 143 20.78 -11.69 27.37
C TYR A 143 20.60 -10.80 28.61
N ALA A 144 19.88 -9.68 28.49
CA ALA A 144 19.63 -8.76 29.60
C ALA A 144 18.74 -9.37 30.70
N LYS A 145 17.89 -10.36 30.42
CA LYS A 145 17.11 -11.06 31.46
C LYS A 145 17.98 -11.93 32.37
N GLY A 146 19.21 -12.25 31.95
CA GLY A 146 20.18 -12.99 32.74
C GLY A 146 21.03 -12.14 33.68
N PHE A 147 20.85 -10.82 33.66
CA PHE A 147 21.42 -9.87 34.65
C PHE A 147 20.41 -9.60 35.76
#